data_AF-A0A7S3XEI9-F1
#
_entry.id   AF-A0A7S3XEI9-F1
#
_cell.length_a   1.000
_cell.length_b   1.000
_cell.length_c   1.000
_cell.angle_alpha   90.00
_cell.angle_beta   90.00
_cell.angle_gamma   90.00
#
_symmetry.space_group_name_H-M   'P 1'
#
loop_
_entity.id
_entity.type
_entity.pdbx_description
1 polymer ?
#
loop_
_entity_poly.entity_id
_entity_poly.type
_entity_poly.pdbx_seq_one_letter_code
_entity_poly.pdbx_strand_id
1 'polypeptide(L)'
;ELIAAGYVDGGLRLYDVSSGKLLHSLYVDDSEDAEMVQRQIKYRAKMTVISLSTVTGLRWLPGKKGRDRRLAMCDSKGNVRSYAVPVVGKDMMNVQWQE
;
A
#
# COMPACT_ATOMS: atom_id res chain seq x y z
N GLU A 1 -9.97 1.43 15.31
CA GLU A 1 -10.29 2.16 14.05
C GLU A 1 -9.12 2.02 13.09
N LEU A 2 -9.30 2.26 11.79
CA LEU A 2 -8.20 2.13 10.82
C LEU A 2 -7.81 3.49 10.24
N ILE A 3 -6.51 3.77 10.22
CA ILE A 3 -5.93 4.92 9.52
C ILE A 3 -4.98 4.40 8.45
N ALA A 4 -5.09 4.99 7.25
CA ALA A 4 -4.10 4.83 6.20
C ALA A 4 -3.27 6.11 6.09
N ALA A 5 -1.97 5.94 5.89
CA ALA A 5 -1.03 7.03 5.71
C ALA A 5 -0.17 6.78 4.47
N GLY A 6 -0.04 7.82 3.66
CA GLY A 6 0.81 7.87 2.48
C GLY A 6 2.06 8.66 2.80
N TYR A 7 3.18 8.26 2.21
CA TYR A 7 4.48 8.79 2.55
C TYR A 7 5.26 9.26 1.32
N VAL A 8 6.23 10.14 1.56
CA VAL A 8 7.16 10.66 0.55
C VAL A 8 8.13 9.59 0.04
N ASP A 9 8.33 8.52 0.81
CA ASP A 9 9.10 7.34 0.40
C ASP A 9 8.31 6.42 -0.57
N GLY A 10 7.11 6.84 -0.98
CA GLY A 10 6.20 6.02 -1.78
C GLY A 10 5.57 4.86 -1.02
N GLY A 11 5.71 4.85 0.30
CA GLY A 11 5.06 3.92 1.19
C GLY A 11 3.60 4.25 1.40
N LEU A 12 2.77 3.21 1.43
CA LEU A 12 1.39 3.21 1.89
C LEU A 12 1.30 2.29 3.10
N ARG A 13 0.90 2.84 4.26
CA ARG A 13 0.84 2.10 5.52
C ARG A 13 -0.55 2.13 6.13
N LEU A 14 -0.95 1.02 6.74
CA LEU A 14 -2.21 0.87 7.44
C LEU A 14 -1.97 0.61 8.93
N TYR A 15 -2.65 1.37 9.78
CA TYR A 15 -2.51 1.31 11.23
C TYR A 15 -3.84 0.97 11.89
N ASP A 16 -3.77 0.17 12.96
CA ASP A 16 -4.83 0.10 13.94
C ASP A 16 -4.67 1.21 14.97
N VAL A 17 -5.67 2.09 15.07
CA VAL A 17 -5.67 3.23 15.98
C VAL A 17 -5.73 2.78 17.44
N SER A 18 -6.48 1.72 17.76
CA SER A 18 -6.67 1.29 19.15
C SER A 18 -5.39 0.74 19.76
N SER A 19 -4.63 -0.04 19.00
CA SER A 19 -3.37 -0.63 19.46
C SER A 19 -2.13 0.17 19.08
N GLY A 20 -2.25 1.16 18.20
CA GLY A 20 -1.13 1.90 17.62
C GLY A 20 -0.24 1.05 16.70
N LYS A 21 -0.65 -0.17 16.35
CA LYS A 21 0.17 -1.11 15.59
C LYS A 21 0.09 -0.82 14.09
N LEU A 22 1.25 -0.89 13.44
CA LEU A 22 1.34 -1.02 12.00
C LEU A 22 0.80 -2.40 11.62
N LEU A 23 -0.26 -2.43 10.81
CA LEU A 23 -0.87 -3.66 10.31
C LEU A 23 -0.23 -4.08 8.99
N HIS A 24 0.02 -3.12 8.10
CA HIS A 24 0.51 -3.42 6.76
C HIS A 24 1.26 -2.24 6.12
N SER A 25 2.18 -2.54 5.20
CA SER A 25 2.99 -1.58 4.46
C SER A 25 3.18 -2.07 3.03
N LEU A 26 3.12 -1.15 2.06
CA LEU A 26 3.32 -1.40 0.62
C LEU A 26 4.12 -0.25 0.04
N TYR A 27 5.01 -0.48 -0.91
CA TYR A 27 5.58 0.61 -1.72
C TYR A 27 4.95 0.64 -3.11
N VAL A 28 4.66 1.83 -3.59
CA VAL A 28 3.97 2.06 -4.88
C VAL A 28 4.80 1.60 -6.08
N ASP A 29 6.13 1.64 -5.96
CA ASP A 29 7.06 1.23 -7.02
C ASP A 29 7.51 -0.24 -6.93
N ASP A 30 7.04 -1.02 -5.94
CA ASP A 30 7.40 -2.45 -5.79
C ASP A 30 6.93 -3.32 -6.97
N SER A 31 6.12 -2.78 -7.90
CA SER A 31 5.70 -3.51 -9.10
C SER A 31 6.84 -3.78 -10.09
N GLU A 32 7.90 -2.96 -10.13
CA GLU A 32 9.06 -3.24 -10.99
C GLU A 32 9.99 -4.30 -10.39
N ASP A 33 10.09 -4.36 -9.06
CA ASP A 33 10.87 -5.39 -8.36
C ASP A 33 10.21 -6.77 -8.41
N ALA A 34 8.87 -6.84 -8.51
CA ALA A 34 8.14 -8.11 -8.66
C ALA A 34 8.53 -8.88 -9.95
N GLU A 35 8.66 -8.19 -11.09
CA GLU A 35 9.16 -8.83 -12.33
C GLU A 35 10.62 -9.28 -12.20
N MET A 36 11.47 -8.49 -11.53
CA MET A 36 12.91 -8.79 -11.37
C MET A 36 13.13 -10.00 -10.45
N VAL A 37 12.37 -10.10 -9.36
CA VAL A 37 12.35 -11.24 -8.43
C VAL A 37 11.83 -12.49 -9.13
N GLN A 38 10.77 -12.38 -9.94
CA GLN A 38 10.24 -13.50 -10.72
C GLN A 38 11.25 -14.02 -11.76
N ARG A 39 12.14 -13.14 -12.25
CA ARG A 39 13.23 -13.48 -13.19
C ARG A 39 14.55 -13.92 -12.52
N GLN A 40 14.59 -14.06 -11.20
CA GLN A 40 15.80 -14.44 -10.42
C GLN A 40 17.04 -13.57 -10.69
N ILE A 41 16.86 -12.28 -11.00
CA ILE A 41 17.99 -11.39 -11.25
C ILE A 41 18.51 -10.87 -9.90
N LYS A 42 19.67 -11.36 -9.44
CA LYS A 42 20.35 -10.86 -8.23
C LYS A 42 20.91 -9.46 -8.47
N TYR A 43 20.43 -8.47 -7.73
CA TYR A 43 20.95 -7.11 -7.77
C TYR A 43 22.45 -7.08 -7.45
N ARG A 44 23.28 -6.65 -8.42
CA ARG A 44 24.72 -6.36 -8.21
C ARG A 44 25.03 -4.86 -8.22
N ALA A 45 24.03 -3.99 -8.35
CA ALA A 45 24.24 -2.54 -8.39
C ALA A 45 23.66 -1.88 -7.14
N LYS A 46 24.43 -0.96 -6.56
CA LYS A 46 23.96 0.01 -5.56
C LYS A 46 22.62 0.55 -6.04
N MET A 47 21.61 0.47 -5.17
CA MET A 47 20.27 1.01 -5.37
C MET A 47 20.40 2.49 -5.78
N THR A 48 20.48 2.75 -7.09
CA THR A 48 20.30 4.08 -7.65
C THR A 48 18.92 4.49 -7.18
N VAL A 49 18.79 5.67 -6.58
CA VAL A 49 17.51 6.21 -6.13
C VAL A 49 16.55 6.19 -7.33
N ILE A 50 15.80 5.10 -7.45
CA ILE A 50 14.72 4.94 -8.40
C ILE A 50 13.79 6.08 -8.02
N SER A 51 13.31 6.85 -8.99
CA SER A 51 12.43 7.98 -8.72
C SER A 51 11.20 7.47 -7.96
N LEU A 52 11.24 7.53 -6.63
CA LEU A 52 10.19 7.00 -5.77
C LEU A 52 8.95 7.86 -5.97
N SER A 53 7.83 7.20 -6.28
CA SER A 53 6.53 7.83 -6.45
C SER A 53 6.02 8.24 -5.08
N THR A 54 6.01 9.54 -4.76
CA THR A 54 5.46 10.03 -3.49
C THR A 54 3.94 9.84 -3.49
N VAL A 55 3.37 9.34 -2.39
CA VAL A 55 1.92 9.31 -2.23
C VAL A 55 1.42 10.74 -1.99
N THR A 56 0.60 11.27 -2.90
CA THR A 56 0.12 12.66 -2.89
C THR A 56 -1.31 12.80 -2.39
N GLY A 57 -2.09 11.71 -2.45
CA GLY A 57 -3.48 11.74 -2.01
C GLY A 57 -4.00 10.38 -1.60
N LEU A 58 -4.86 10.37 -0.58
CA LEU A 58 -5.55 9.20 -0.07
C LEU A 58 -7.02 9.49 0.15
N ARG A 59 -7.87 8.53 -0.22
CA ARG A 59 -9.30 8.63 0.01
C ARG A 59 -9.92 7.28 0.28
N TRP A 60 -10.57 7.14 1.43
CA TRP A 60 -11.47 6.03 1.69
C TRP A 60 -12.69 6.14 0.77
N LEU A 61 -12.91 5.11 -0.03
CA LEU A 61 -14.08 4.97 -0.88
C LEU A 61 -15.19 4.24 -0.13
N PRO A 62 -16.46 4.62 -0.35
CA PRO A 62 -17.59 3.92 0.23
C PRO A 62 -17.61 2.47 -0.26
N GLY A 63 -17.54 1.54 0.68
CA GLY A 63 -17.69 0.12 0.42
C GLY A 63 -19.11 -0.28 0.08
N LYS A 64 -19.30 -1.41 -0.63
CA LYS A 64 -20.59 -2.11 -0.62
C LYS A 64 -20.87 -2.57 0.82
N LYS A 65 -22.09 -2.32 1.33
CA LYS A 65 -22.49 -2.53 2.74
C LYS A 65 -21.75 -3.71 3.41
N GLY A 66 -20.86 -3.38 4.34
CA GLY A 66 -20.34 -4.27 5.37
C GLY A 66 -19.25 -5.27 5.00
N ARG A 67 -18.72 -5.30 3.77
CA ARG A 67 -17.72 -6.32 3.38
C ARG A 67 -16.34 -5.79 2.99
N ASP A 68 -16.27 -4.73 2.18
CA ASP A 68 -14.98 -4.21 1.71
C ASP A 68 -14.90 -2.69 1.87
N ARG A 69 -13.87 -2.19 2.55
CA ARG A 69 -13.48 -0.76 2.44
C ARG A 69 -12.47 -0.67 1.31
N ARG A 70 -12.58 0.31 0.43
CA ARG A 70 -11.55 0.54 -0.60
C ARG A 70 -10.80 1.81 -0.28
N LEU A 71 -9.50 1.80 -0.52
CA LEU A 71 -8.64 2.97 -0.37
C LEU A 71 -8.13 3.37 -1.76
N ALA A 72 -8.52 4.55 -2.23
CA ALA A 72 -7.92 5.14 -3.41
C ALA A 72 -6.66 5.91 -3.01
N MET A 73 -5.62 5.80 -3.83
CA MET A 73 -4.35 6.48 -3.67
C MET A 73 -3.96 7.10 -5.00
N CYS A 74 -3.42 8.32 -4.96
CA CYS A 74 -2.71 8.90 -6.09
C CYS A 74 -1.26 9.20 -5.70
N ASP A 75 -0.37 9.12 -6.68
CA ASP A 75 1.06 9.39 -6.52
C ASP A 75 1.52 10.67 -7.24
N SER A 76 2.80 11.02 -7.09
CA SER A 76 3.42 12.19 -7.74
C SER A 76 3.66 12.02 -9.24
N LYS A 77 3.52 10.80 -9.77
CA LYS A 77 3.60 10.50 -11.20
C LYS A 77 2.22 10.60 -11.88
N GLY A 78 1.17 10.88 -11.11
CA GLY A 78 -0.21 11.00 -11.60
C GLY A 78 -0.94 9.66 -11.70
N ASN A 79 -0.35 8.56 -11.22
CA ASN A 79 -1.04 7.28 -11.18
C ASN A 79 -2.10 7.28 -10.08
N VAL A 80 -3.19 6.58 -10.33
CA VAL A 80 -4.25 6.35 -9.35
C VAL A 80 -4.46 4.85 -9.21
N ARG A 81 -4.34 4.34 -7.98
CA ARG A 81 -4.56 2.93 -7.64
C ARG A 81 -5.65 2.83 -6.59
N SER A 82 -6.37 1.70 -6.58
CA SER A 82 -7.37 1.42 -5.56
C SER A 82 -7.04 0.11 -4.88
N TYR A 83 -7.09 0.07 -3.56
CA TYR A 83 -6.78 -1.13 -2.80
C TYR A 83 -7.98 -1.60 -2.01
N ALA A 84 -8.26 -2.89 -2.06
CA ALA A 84 -9.21 -3.51 -1.15
C ALA A 84 -8.60 -3.60 0.26
N VAL A 85 -9.35 -3.10 1.24
CA VAL A 85 -9.02 -3.20 2.66
C VAL A 85 -10.13 -4.03 3.34
N PRO A 86 -9.83 -5.26 3.76
CA PRO A 86 -10.83 -6.13 4.38
C PRO A 86 -11.41 -5.50 5.64
N VAL A 87 -12.73 -5.59 5.79
CA VAL A 87 -13.44 -5.08 6.97
C VAL A 87 -13.29 -6.10 8.11
N VAL A 88 -12.71 -5.61 9.21
CA VAL A 88 -12.24 -6.34 10.40
C VAL A 88 -13.18 -7.45 10.91
N GLY A 89 -12.68 -8.69 10.87
CA GLY A 89 -12.93 -9.75 11.86
C GLY A 89 -11.61 -10.12 12.57
N LYS A 90 -11.64 -11.03 13.55
CA LYS A 90 -10.54 -11.41 14.50
C LYS A 90 -9.12 -11.62 13.94
N ASP A 91 -8.93 -11.70 12.63
CA ASP A 91 -7.65 -11.95 11.98
C ASP A 91 -7.03 -10.68 11.39
N MET A 92 -6.62 -9.77 12.27
CA MET A 92 -5.87 -8.55 11.89
C MET A 92 -4.46 -8.83 11.36
N MET A 93 -3.99 -10.07 11.40
CA MET A 93 -2.62 -10.48 11.03
C MET A 93 -2.43 -10.69 9.53
N ASN A 94 -3.51 -10.80 8.73
CA ASN A 94 -3.45 -11.17 7.31
C ASN A 94 -4.16 -10.17 6.39
N VAL A 95 -4.00 -8.87 6.65
CA VAL A 95 -4.47 -7.84 5.71
C VAL A 95 -3.50 -7.77 4.54
N GLN A 96 -3.95 -8.17 3.36
CA GLN A 96 -3.21 -8.02 2.11
C GLN A 96 -3.87 -6.93 1.25
N TRP A 97 -3.07 -6.04 0.68
CA TRP A 97 -3.54 -5.16 -0.37
C TRP A 97 -3.85 -5.99 -1.62
N GLN A 98 -5.04 -5.79 -2.20
CA GLN A 98 -5.39 -6.31 -3.52
C GLN A 98 -5.71 -5.13 -4.43
N GLU A 99 -5.01 -5.04 -5.56
CA GLU A 99 -5.18 -4.04 -6.63
C GLU A 99 -6.42 -4.33 -7.50
#